data_AF-A0A7C4RH25-F1
#
_entry.id   AF-A0A7C4RH25-F1
#
_cell.length_a   1.000
_cell.length_b   1.000
_cell.length_c   1.000
_cell.angle_alpha   90.00
_cell.angle_beta   90.00
_cell.angle_gamma   90.00
#
_symmetry.space_group_name_H-M   'P 1'
#
loop_
_entity.id
_entity.type
_entity.pdbx_description
1 polymer ?
#
loop_
_entity_poly.entity_id
_entity_poly.type
_entity_poly.pdbx_seq_one_letter_code
_entity_poly.pdbx_strand_id
1 'polypeptide(L)'
;MSSLPVAFYLGIAFSIFIIGLYILLTKRNILKIILGVETMLSGCNLAIISIGHILVENGVDPLAQSIVIISIAVGAGVAALAVALAALAYRKFGTLDITKLSELRG
;
A
#
# COMPACT_ATOMS: atom_id res chain seq x y z
N MET A 1 -12.31 -0.86 -29.71
CA MET A 1 -12.37 -0.06 -28.47
C MET A 1 -10.94 0.31 -28.15
N SER A 2 -10.58 1.58 -28.22
CA SER A 2 -9.21 2.06 -28.02
C SER A 2 -8.74 1.71 -26.61
N SER A 3 -8.02 0.59 -26.48
CA SER A 3 -7.27 0.27 -25.28
C SER A 3 -6.33 1.45 -25.02
N LEU A 4 -6.59 2.18 -23.92
CA LEU A 4 -5.62 3.14 -23.42
C LEU A 4 -4.27 2.44 -23.33
N PRO A 5 -3.17 3.04 -23.80
CA PRO A 5 -1.86 2.41 -23.75
C PRO A 5 -1.59 1.94 -22.32
N VAL A 6 -1.09 0.71 -22.14
CA VAL A 6 -0.79 0.17 -20.80
C VAL A 6 0.18 1.09 -20.03
N ALA A 7 0.99 1.86 -20.76
CA ALA A 7 1.81 2.95 -20.22
C ALA A 7 1.02 3.96 -19.36
N PHE A 8 -0.24 4.26 -19.68
CA PHE A 8 -1.08 5.17 -18.90
C PHE A 8 -1.47 4.56 -17.55
N TYR A 9 -1.86 3.29 -17.51
CA TYR A 9 -2.16 2.57 -16.27
C TYR A 9 -0.93 2.43 -15.37
N LEU A 10 0.24 2.16 -15.97
CA LEU A 10 1.52 2.15 -15.27
C LEU A 10 1.88 3.54 -14.70
N GLY A 11 1.60 4.62 -15.44
CA GLY A 11 1.78 5.99 -14.97
C GLY A 11 0.92 6.33 -13.75
N ILE A 12 -0.34 5.88 -13.74
CA ILE A 12 -1.24 6.01 -12.59
C ILE A 12 -0.73 5.19 -11.41
N ALA A 13 -0.35 3.92 -11.64
CA ALA A 13 0.19 3.05 -10.60
C ALA A 13 1.41 3.67 -9.91
N PHE A 14 2.33 4.23 -10.70
CA PHE A 14 3.51 4.92 -10.20
C PHE A 14 3.15 6.19 -9.41
N SER A 15 2.19 6.98 -9.90
CA SER A 15 1.73 8.17 -9.19
C SER A 15 1.12 7.83 -7.82
N ILE A 16 0.30 6.78 -7.75
CA ILE A 16 -0.28 6.27 -6.48
C ILE A 16 0.83 5.81 -5.54
N PHE A 17 1.82 5.08 -6.04
CA PHE A 17 2.96 4.63 -5.24
C PHE A 17 3.73 5.81 -4.63
N ILE A 18 4.02 6.84 -5.43
CA ILE A 18 4.71 8.06 -4.96
C ILE A 18 3.87 8.82 -3.93
N ILE A 19 2.55 8.90 -4.10
CA ILE A 19 1.65 9.51 -3.11
C ILE A 19 1.72 8.74 -1.79
N GLY A 20 1.65 7.41 -1.84
CA GLY A 20 1.78 6.58 -0.65
C GLY A 20 3.13 6.74 0.06
N LEU A 21 4.22 6.80 -0.71
CA LEU A 21 5.57 7.05 -0.21
C LEU A 21 5.69 8.44 0.44
N TYR A 22 5.09 9.47 -0.17
CA TYR A 22 5.06 10.82 0.39
C TYR A 22 4.33 10.87 1.74
N ILE A 23 3.18 10.18 1.85
CA ILE A 23 2.42 10.07 3.10
C ILE A 23 3.27 9.38 4.17
N LEU A 24 3.93 8.27 3.81
CA LEU A 24 4.79 7.50 4.70
C LEU A 24 5.91 8.34 5.31
N LEU A 25 6.60 9.14 4.48
CA LEU A 25 7.76 9.93 4.90
C LEU A 25 7.38 11.22 5.66
N THR A 26 6.25 11.84 5.30
CA THR A 26 5.90 13.18 5.82
C THR A 26 5.07 13.11 7.11
N LYS A 27 4.27 12.06 7.29
CA LYS A 27 3.31 12.01 8.40
C LYS A 27 3.93 11.36 9.64
N ARG A 28 3.77 12.03 10.80
CA ARG A 28 4.23 11.54 12.11
C ARG A 28 3.20 10.67 12.84
N ASN A 29 1.93 10.70 12.39
CA ASN A 29 0.86 9.93 12.99
C ASN A 29 0.88 8.48 12.49
N ILE A 30 0.97 7.51 13.39
CA ILE A 30 1.11 6.07 13.03
C ILE A 30 0.00 5.62 12.07
N LEU A 31 -1.26 6.01 12.29
CA LEU A 31 -2.36 5.62 11.39
C LEU A 31 -2.19 6.18 9.97
N LYS A 32 -1.60 7.38 9.84
CA LYS A 32 -1.33 7.97 8.52
C LYS A 32 -0.17 7.25 7.82
N ILE A 33 0.83 6.81 8.59
CA ILE A 33 1.94 5.99 8.09
C ILE A 33 1.40 4.66 7.54
N ILE A 34 0.54 3.97 8.30
CA ILE A 34 -0.10 2.71 7.87
C ILE A 34 -0.90 2.92 6.57
N LEU A 35 -1.70 3.98 6.48
CA LEU A 35 -2.42 4.32 5.26
C LEU A 35 -1.49 4.60 4.07
N GLY A 36 -0.34 5.22 4.31
CA GLY A 36 0.69 5.41 3.29
C GLY A 36 1.20 4.09 2.72
N VAL A 37 1.50 3.12 3.59
CA VAL A 37 1.94 1.77 3.18
C VAL A 37 0.86 1.05 2.36
N GLU A 38 -0.40 1.06 2.81
CA GLU A 38 -1.52 0.43 2.06
C GLU A 38 -1.75 1.09 0.70
N THR A 39 -1.55 2.41 0.63
CA THR A 39 -1.64 3.14 -0.64
C THR A 39 -0.53 2.72 -1.60
N MET A 40 0.70 2.55 -1.11
CA MET A 40 1.82 2.03 -1.90
C MET A 40 1.52 0.62 -2.42
N LEU A 41 1.00 -0.27 -1.56
CA LEU A 41 0.63 -1.64 -1.92
C LEU A 41 -0.44 -1.66 -3.03
N SER A 42 -1.43 -0.77 -2.95
CA SER A 42 -2.45 -0.61 -3.99
C SER A 42 -1.84 -0.17 -5.33
N GLY A 43 -0.86 0.73 -5.33
CA GLY A 43 -0.11 1.12 -6.52
C GLY A 43 0.67 -0.06 -7.14
N CYS A 44 1.35 -0.86 -6.31
CA CYS A 44 2.03 -2.08 -6.77
C CYS A 44 1.06 -3.10 -7.39
N ASN A 45 -0.09 -3.33 -6.74
CA ASN A 45 -1.13 -4.23 -7.25
C ASN A 45 -1.66 -3.77 -8.61
N LEU A 46 -1.86 -2.46 -8.80
CA LEU A 46 -2.28 -1.90 -10.08
C LEU A 46 -1.21 -2.11 -11.18
N ALA A 47 0.07 -1.97 -10.84
CA ALA A 47 1.17 -2.23 -11.77
C ALA A 47 1.22 -3.72 -12.19
N ILE A 48 1.03 -4.65 -11.24
CA ILE A 48 1.02 -6.10 -11.52
C ILE A 48 -0.13 -6.47 -12.46
N ILE A 49 -1.35 -5.98 -12.20
CA ILE A 49 -2.51 -6.22 -13.10
C ILE A 49 -2.25 -5.63 -14.49
N SER A 50 -1.68 -4.42 -14.55
CA SER A 50 -1.39 -3.74 -15.82
C SER A 50 -0.40 -4.55 -16.67
N ILE A 51 0.65 -5.11 -16.06
CA ILE A 51 1.62 -5.96 -16.74
C ILE A 51 0.99 -7.31 -17.12
N GLY A 52 0.17 -7.89 -16.24
CA GLY A 52 -0.56 -9.13 -16.50
C GLY A 52 -1.51 -9.04 -17.70
N HIS A 53 -1.97 -7.83 -18.04
CA HIS A 53 -2.77 -7.58 -19.24
C HIS A 53 -1.94 -7.55 -20.54
N ILE A 54 -0.65 -7.18 -20.48
CA ILE A 54 0.24 -7.19 -21.67
C ILE A 54 0.57 -8.64 -22.07
N LEU A 55 0.66 -9.54 -21.10
CA LEU A 55 1.10 -10.92 -21.31
C LEU A 55 0.06 -11.82 -22.00
N VAL A 56 -1.21 -11.42 -22.04
CA VAL A 56 -2.30 -12.23 -22.61
C VAL A 56 -3.18 -11.37 -23.53
N GLU A 57 -3.18 -11.65 -24.84
CA GLU A 57 -3.91 -10.88 -25.87
C GLU A 57 -5.43 -10.77 -25.65
N ASN A 58 -6.03 -11.63 -24.82
CA ASN A 58 -7.48 -11.69 -24.58
C ASN A 58 -7.89 -11.68 -23.09
N GLY A 59 -7.03 -11.21 -22.19
CA GLY A 59 -7.38 -11.21 -20.76
C GLY A 59 -6.31 -10.66 -19.84
N VAL A 60 -6.50 -10.86 -18.54
CA VAL A 60 -5.45 -10.71 -17.53
C VAL A 60 -4.92 -12.10 -17.25
N ASP A 61 -3.59 -12.25 -17.21
CA ASP A 61 -2.96 -13.51 -16.79
C ASP A 61 -3.55 -13.97 -15.43
N PRO A 62 -4.14 -15.18 -15.35
CA PRO A 62 -4.66 -15.75 -14.11
C PRO A 62 -3.64 -15.75 -12.97
N LEU A 63 -2.34 -15.86 -13.30
CA LEU A 63 -1.25 -15.76 -12.34
C LEU A 63 -1.18 -14.36 -11.73
N ALA A 64 -1.17 -13.31 -12.55
CA ALA A 64 -1.11 -11.93 -12.11
C ALA A 64 -2.33 -11.55 -11.26
N GLN A 65 -3.52 -12.00 -11.67
CA GLN A 65 -4.75 -11.81 -10.90
C GLN A 65 -4.68 -12.50 -9.52
N SER A 66 -4.19 -13.74 -9.47
CA SER A 66 -4.05 -14.49 -8.21
C SER A 66 -3.08 -13.81 -7.25
N ILE A 67 -1.93 -13.33 -7.76
CA ILE A 67 -0.94 -12.58 -6.97
C ILE A 67 -1.57 -11.34 -6.33
N VAL A 68 -2.39 -10.60 -7.07
CA VAL A 68 -3.03 -9.38 -6.55
C VAL A 68 -4.08 -9.69 -5.50
N ILE A 69 -4.87 -10.75 -5.68
CA ILE A 69 -5.85 -11.17 -4.66
C ILE A 69 -5.14 -11.56 -3.36
N ILE A 70 -4.05 -12.32 -3.45
CA ILE A 70 -3.24 -12.70 -2.28
C ILE A 70 -2.62 -11.46 -1.63
N SER A 71 -2.09 -10.54 -2.45
CA SER A 71 -1.51 -9.28 -1.98
C SER A 71 -2.52 -8.43 -1.20
N ILE A 72 -3.76 -8.31 -1.69
CA ILE A 72 -4.84 -7.60 -0.98
C ILE A 72 -5.16 -8.28 0.36
N ALA A 73 -5.24 -9.61 0.39
CA ALA A 73 -5.50 -10.35 1.62
C ALA A 73 -4.38 -10.17 2.66
N VAL A 74 -3.11 -10.23 2.22
CA VAL A 74 -1.94 -10.00 3.07
C VAL A 74 -1.90 -8.55 3.56
N GLY A 75 -2.15 -7.58 2.68
CA GLY A 75 -2.24 -6.15 3.03
C GLY A 75 -3.28 -5.90 4.13
N ALA A 76 -4.49 -6.41 3.95
CA ALA A 76 -5.55 -6.30 4.97
C ALA A 76 -5.12 -6.90 6.32
N GLY A 77 -4.45 -8.05 6.33
CA GLY A 77 -3.93 -8.67 7.55
C GLY A 77 -2.84 -7.85 8.23
N VAL A 78 -1.89 -7.32 7.45
CA VAL A 78 -0.80 -6.46 7.95
C VAL A 78 -1.34 -5.13 8.48
N ALA A 79 -2.28 -4.50 7.78
CA ALA A 79 -2.94 -3.27 8.22
C ALA A 79 -3.69 -3.47 9.54
N ALA A 80 -4.44 -4.58 9.67
CA ALA A 80 -5.13 -4.91 10.92
C ALA A 80 -4.15 -5.09 12.09
N LEU A 81 -3.05 -5.82 11.86
CA LEU A 81 -1.98 -5.99 12.85
C LEU A 81 -1.34 -4.65 13.23
N ALA A 82 -1.03 -3.80 12.24
CA ALA A 82 -0.42 -2.51 12.47
C ALA A 82 -1.34 -1.57 13.27
N VAL A 83 -2.65 -1.57 12.99
CA VAL A 83 -3.64 -0.81 13.75
C VAL A 83 -3.77 -1.35 15.18
N ALA A 84 -3.77 -2.67 15.37
CA ALA A 84 -3.79 -3.29 16.70
C ALA A 84 -2.56 -2.89 17.54
N LEU A 85 -1.37 -2.90 16.93
CA LEU A 85 -0.13 -2.42 17.56
C LEU A 85 -0.20 -0.92 17.87
N ALA A 86 -0.73 -0.11 16.95
CA ALA A 86 -0.93 1.32 17.17
C ALA A 86 -1.90 1.60 18.33
N ALA A 87 -2.98 0.81 18.45
CA ALA A 87 -3.92 0.91 19.56
C ALA A 87 -3.29 0.50 20.90
N LEU A 88 -2.44 -0.53 20.91
CA LEU A 88 -1.69 -0.95 22.10
C LEU A 88 -0.68 0.13 22.53
N ALA A 89 0.05 0.69 21.56
CA ALA A 89 0.97 1.81 21.78
C ALA A 89 0.22 3.03 22.34
N TYR A 90 -0.96 3.34 21.80
CA TYR A 90 -1.79 4.43 22.29
C TYR A 90 -2.26 4.21 23.73
N ARG A 91 -2.62 2.97 24.11
CA ARG A 91 -2.97 2.65 25.50
C ARG A 91 -1.80 2.82 26.47
N LYS A 92 -0.56 2.56 26.02
CA LYS A 92 0.65 2.61 26.86
C LYS A 92 1.24 4.02 26.98
N PHE A 93 1.21 4.81 25.90
CA PHE A 93 1.87 6.12 25.83
C PHE A 93 0.90 7.31 25.67
N GLY A 94 -0.39 7.05 25.45
CA GLY A 94 -1.41 8.09 25.27
C GLY A 94 -1.27 8.92 23.99
N THR A 95 -0.35 8.57 23.09
CA THR A 95 -0.03 9.33 21.87
C THR A 95 0.13 8.43 20.66
N LEU A 96 -0.31 8.92 19.50
CA LEU A 96 -0.14 8.28 18.19
C LEU A 96 1.04 8.88 17.39
N ASP A 97 1.80 9.79 18.02
CA ASP A 97 2.99 10.41 17.43
C ASP A 97 4.20 9.48 17.56
N ILE A 98 4.74 9.06 16.41
CA ILE A 98 5.92 8.19 16.32
C ILE A 98 7.16 8.82 17.02
N THR A 99 7.22 10.15 17.08
CA THR A 99 8.36 10.88 17.68
C THR A 99 8.41 10.68 19.19
N LYS A 100 7.25 10.68 19.85
CA LYS A 100 7.14 10.48 21.31
C LYS A 100 7.32 9.01 21.70
N LEU A 101 7.04 8.08 20.79
CA LEU A 101 7.36 6.66 20.96
C LEU A 101 8.87 6.37 20.89
N SER A 102 9.65 7.28 20.28
CA SER A 102 11.11 7.14 20.20
C SER A 102 11.84 7.44 21.51
N GLU A 103 11.17 8.00 22.52
CA GLU A 103 11.75 8.27 23.86
C GLU A 103 11.99 6.99 24.69
N LEU A 104 11.62 5.81 24.17
CA LEU A 104 12.01 4.51 24.74
C LEU A 104 13.39 4.02 24.30
N ARG A 105 14.12 4.80 23.50
CA ARG A 105 15.56 4.59 23.32
C ARG A 105 16.23 5.29 24.50
N GLY A 106 16.81 4.49 25.39
CA GLY A 106 17.49 4.95 26.61
C GLY A 106 18.56 6.00 26.37
#